data_AF-A0A4R2J3P3-F1
#
_entry.id   AF-A0A4R2J3P3-F1
#
_cell.length_a   1.000
_cell.length_b   1.000
_cell.length_c   1.000
_cell.angle_alpha   90.00
_cell.angle_beta   90.00
_cell.angle_gamma   90.00
#
_symmetry.space_group_name_H-M   'P 1'
#
loop_
_entity.id
_entity.type
_entity.pdbx_description
1 polymer ?
#
loop_
_entity_poly.entity_id
_entity_poly.type
_entity_poly.pdbx_seq_one_letter_code
_entity_poly.pdbx_strand_id
1 'polypeptide(L)'
;MAITRESPRTSTRPWWLAGGMLGLAFGYFFWYTPYAGLTKALSSGLLPGMDKHVGGLVLLPAAALGTLVGAPLFLAFTGWWRYIGVRGGKRFPSNTMIVAGFFTALLIAATTLNYTFAGVSILFMLLMMRAGVLILSPIVDAVRRRKVRVFSWVALGFSLLAVATALFDVNSYVLTFGAVASLAIYYTGYIGRFRIMSRVAKTGIEEVDRRYFAEESVTSAVWQVGLCVVLAVLPLGEVSSALREGFTTFLITPAVIPAFGVGLLYAALYVYGTLIYLDHREYTWCVPANRCASLLSGLVASFGLTWLTGIAAPGTGQLIATGFIGLAILALSYPALFGRPVLLFVCGGNTCRSAMAAAIAMAAGGRRQVLSAGMDAKEGAPMATQAVTALRELGIPVNGHQAQRLNSALINKATTVYVMTDAQRDAVLAMVPGASRKIVRLDATGDIPDPHDQTESAYLDVAEKIKEAVHRRLVPA
;
A
#
# COMPACT_ATOMS: atom_id res chain seq x y z
N MET A 1 37.78 -17.06 3.26
CA MET A 1 36.68 -16.25 2.71
C MET A 1 35.45 -16.51 3.57
N ALA A 2 35.35 -15.80 4.69
CA ALA A 2 34.35 -16.05 5.73
C ALA A 2 33.02 -15.38 5.34
N ILE A 3 31.99 -16.18 5.10
CA ILE A 3 30.61 -15.73 4.96
C ILE A 3 30.13 -15.40 6.36
N THR A 4 30.20 -14.12 6.74
CA THR A 4 29.56 -13.62 7.96
C THR A 4 28.04 -13.78 7.80
N ARG A 5 27.48 -14.77 8.49
CA ARG A 5 26.03 -14.90 8.74
C ARG A 5 25.55 -13.64 9.46
N GLU A 6 24.91 -12.72 8.75
CA GLU A 6 24.08 -11.71 9.39
C GLU A 6 22.91 -12.40 10.09
N SER A 7 22.72 -12.10 11.38
CA SER A 7 21.60 -12.60 12.16
C SER A 7 20.27 -12.12 11.56
N PRO A 8 19.19 -12.92 11.62
CA PRO A 8 17.88 -12.46 11.20
C PRO A 8 17.38 -11.43 12.21
N ARG A 9 17.65 -10.15 11.94
CA ARG A 9 17.10 -9.04 12.72
C ARG A 9 15.58 -9.11 12.62
N THR A 10 14.94 -9.30 13.76
CA THR A 10 13.51 -9.07 13.94
C THR A 10 13.22 -7.64 13.48
N SER A 11 12.70 -7.51 12.26
CA SER A 11 12.21 -6.24 11.71
C SER A 11 10.99 -5.82 12.54
N THR A 12 11.21 -5.15 13.66
CA THR A 12 10.16 -4.39 14.34
C THR A 12 9.66 -3.36 13.34
N ARG A 13 8.41 -3.52 12.90
CA ARG A 13 7.80 -2.55 11.99
C ARG A 13 7.83 -1.18 12.68
N PRO A 14 8.19 -0.10 11.97
CA PRO A 14 8.00 1.25 12.49
C PRO A 14 6.58 1.40 13.04
N TRP A 15 6.42 2.07 14.18
CA TRP A 15 5.13 2.20 14.86
C TRP A 15 4.02 2.77 13.95
N TRP A 16 4.38 3.64 13.00
CA TRP A 16 3.47 4.22 12.01
C TRP A 16 3.06 3.25 10.88
N LEU A 17 3.74 2.10 10.74
CA LEU A 17 3.34 0.96 9.88
C LEU A 17 2.64 -0.15 10.67
N ALA A 18 2.59 -0.06 12.01
CA ALA A 18 1.95 -1.07 12.85
C ALA A 18 0.43 -1.13 12.65
N GLY A 19 -0.20 0.01 12.33
CA GLY A 19 -1.64 0.12 12.03
C GLY A 19 -2.09 -0.51 10.70
N GLY A 20 -1.19 -1.17 9.95
CA GLY A 20 -1.50 -1.81 8.67
C GLY A 20 -2.07 -0.82 7.65
N MET A 21 -3.06 -1.25 6.86
CA MET A 21 -3.67 -0.36 5.85
C MET A 21 -4.39 0.83 6.49
N LEU A 22 -5.09 0.64 7.60
CA LEU A 22 -5.81 1.72 8.27
C LEU A 22 -4.84 2.83 8.70
N GLY A 23 -3.69 2.45 9.29
CA GLY A 23 -2.62 3.38 9.60
C GLY A 23 -2.08 4.11 8.38
N LEU A 24 -1.90 3.41 7.25
CA LEU A 24 -1.47 4.03 6.00
C LEU A 24 -2.50 5.01 5.43
N ALA A 25 -3.77 4.65 5.41
CA ALA A 25 -4.86 5.50 4.93
C ALA A 25 -5.02 6.74 5.83
N PHE A 26 -4.91 6.57 7.15
CA PHE A 26 -4.92 7.69 8.09
C PHE A 26 -3.71 8.61 7.90
N GLY A 27 -2.50 8.05 7.76
CA GLY A 27 -1.30 8.85 7.47
C GLY A 27 -1.42 9.63 6.16
N TYR A 28 -1.97 9.01 5.11
CA TYR A 28 -2.27 9.70 3.86
C TYR A 28 -3.25 10.86 4.08
N PHE A 29 -4.36 10.61 4.79
CA PHE A 29 -5.34 11.64 5.16
C PHE A 29 -4.70 12.80 5.94
N PHE A 30 -3.86 12.49 6.93
CA PHE A 30 -3.23 13.47 7.81
C PHE A 30 -2.31 14.43 7.03
N TRP A 31 -1.47 13.91 6.13
CA TRP A 31 -0.55 14.73 5.34
C TRP A 31 -1.19 15.41 4.13
N TYR A 32 -2.27 14.83 3.58
CA TYR A 32 -2.98 15.41 2.44
C TYR A 32 -3.72 16.71 2.83
N THR A 33 -4.27 16.77 4.04
CA THR A 33 -5.04 17.93 4.54
C THR A 33 -4.23 19.24 4.51
N PRO A 34 -3.05 19.34 5.18
CA PRO A 34 -2.22 20.55 5.13
C PRO A 34 -1.61 20.78 3.74
N TYR A 35 -1.29 19.73 2.98
CA TYR A 35 -0.80 19.87 1.60
C TYR A 35 -1.81 20.60 0.71
N ALA A 36 -3.06 20.13 0.69
CA ALA A 36 -4.12 20.71 -0.13
C ALA A 36 -4.46 22.13 0.34
N GLY A 37 -4.55 22.35 1.66
CA GLY A 37 -4.80 23.66 2.24
C GLY A 37 -3.72 24.69 1.89
N LEU A 38 -2.43 24.33 2.06
CA LEU A 38 -1.31 25.22 1.78
C LEU A 38 -1.18 25.55 0.28
N THR A 39 -1.33 24.55 -0.58
CA THR A 39 -1.31 24.75 -2.04
C THR A 39 -2.41 25.71 -2.47
N LYS A 40 -3.63 25.54 -1.91
CA LYS A 40 -4.75 26.44 -2.17
C LYS A 40 -4.45 27.86 -1.68
N ALA A 41 -3.99 28.00 -0.42
CA ALA A 41 -3.70 29.30 0.16
C ALA A 41 -2.67 30.10 -0.66
N LEU A 42 -1.63 29.44 -1.18
CA LEU A 42 -0.65 30.05 -2.08
C LEU A 42 -1.24 30.45 -3.43
N SER A 43 -1.97 29.53 -4.07
CA SER A 43 -2.55 29.77 -5.39
C SER A 43 -3.63 30.86 -5.40
N SER A 44 -4.32 31.04 -4.27
CA SER A 44 -5.39 32.02 -4.11
C SER A 44 -4.92 33.32 -3.43
N GLY A 45 -3.64 33.44 -3.06
CA GLY A 45 -3.10 34.63 -2.38
C GLY A 45 -3.69 34.88 -0.98
N LEU A 46 -4.07 33.82 -0.26
CA LEU A 46 -4.73 33.91 1.04
C LEU A 46 -3.76 33.91 2.24
N LEU A 47 -2.44 33.83 1.99
CA LEU A 47 -1.45 33.82 3.05
C LEU A 47 -1.13 35.25 3.54
N PRO A 48 -0.94 35.45 4.87
CA PRO A 48 -0.57 36.75 5.42
C PRO A 48 0.72 37.28 4.77
N GLY A 49 0.69 38.53 4.28
CA GLY A 49 1.85 39.19 3.66
C GLY A 49 2.05 38.89 2.17
N MET A 50 1.05 38.35 1.48
CA MET A 50 1.06 38.18 0.02
C MET A 50 0.07 39.13 -0.67
N ASP A 51 0.58 40.02 -1.51
CA ASP A 51 -0.25 40.99 -2.27
C ASP A 51 -0.73 40.45 -3.64
N LYS A 52 -0.21 39.30 -4.08
CA LYS A 52 -0.51 38.70 -5.39
C LYS A 52 -0.66 37.18 -5.30
N HIS A 53 -1.57 36.65 -6.11
CA HIS A 53 -1.72 35.20 -6.31
C HIS A 53 -0.49 34.63 -7.05
N VAL A 54 -0.06 33.42 -6.69
CA VAL A 54 1.07 32.76 -7.34
C VAL A 54 0.55 31.74 -8.35
N GLY A 55 0.90 31.94 -9.62
CA GLY A 55 0.57 31.00 -10.69
C GLY A 55 1.24 29.64 -10.47
N GLY A 56 0.56 28.54 -10.81
CA GLY A 56 1.08 27.20 -10.51
C GLY A 56 2.40 26.87 -11.17
N LEU A 57 2.66 27.38 -12.37
CA LEU A 57 3.95 27.21 -13.06
C LEU A 57 5.09 27.95 -12.35
N VAL A 58 4.81 29.07 -11.68
CA VAL A 58 5.79 29.80 -10.86
C VAL A 58 6.03 29.07 -9.53
N LEU A 59 5.00 28.41 -8.99
CA LEU A 59 5.07 27.62 -7.75
C LEU A 59 5.86 26.30 -7.92
N LEU A 60 5.76 25.66 -9.09
CA LEU A 60 6.27 24.32 -9.34
C LEU A 60 7.76 24.13 -9.01
N PRO A 61 8.69 25.03 -9.41
CA PRO A 61 10.11 24.89 -9.09
C PRO A 61 10.39 24.77 -7.59
N ALA A 62 9.79 25.64 -6.76
CA ALA A 62 9.98 25.60 -5.31
C ALA A 62 9.40 24.32 -4.68
N ALA A 63 8.23 23.86 -5.15
CA ALA A 63 7.64 22.60 -4.71
C ALA A 63 8.49 21.39 -5.13
N ALA A 64 9.04 21.39 -6.36
CA ALA A 64 9.92 20.33 -6.86
C ALA A 64 11.22 20.25 -6.04
N LEU A 65 11.81 21.39 -5.68
CA LEU A 65 12.96 21.46 -4.77
C LEU A 65 12.61 20.93 -3.37
N GLY A 66 11.42 21.24 -2.86
CA GLY A 66 10.90 20.69 -1.61
C GLY A 66 10.83 19.16 -1.63
N THR A 67 10.32 18.57 -2.72
CA THR A 67 10.30 17.10 -2.88
C THR A 67 11.71 16.52 -3.06
N LEU A 68 12.62 17.22 -3.75
CA LEU A 68 14.04 16.84 -3.90
C LEU A 68 14.77 16.75 -2.56
N VAL A 69 14.39 17.57 -1.58
CA VAL A 69 14.94 17.51 -0.22
C VAL A 69 14.17 16.49 0.65
N GLY A 70 12.84 16.48 0.58
CA GLY A 70 12.01 15.62 1.41
C GLY A 70 12.20 14.12 1.17
N ALA A 71 12.35 13.68 -0.08
CA ALA A 71 12.50 12.27 -0.40
C ALA A 71 13.82 11.66 0.16
N PRO A 72 15.01 12.26 -0.04
CA PRO A 72 16.24 11.79 0.59
C PRO A 72 16.20 11.81 2.12
N LEU A 73 15.63 12.86 2.74
CA LEU A 73 15.50 12.94 4.20
C LEU A 73 14.69 11.78 4.76
N PHE A 74 13.56 11.44 4.13
CA PHE A 74 12.76 10.28 4.52
C PHE A 74 13.54 8.96 4.39
N LEU A 75 14.25 8.77 3.29
CA LEU A 75 15.04 7.55 3.07
C LEU A 75 16.21 7.44 4.06
N ALA A 76 16.84 8.55 4.43
CA ALA A 76 17.88 8.60 5.45
C ALA A 76 17.31 8.23 6.82
N PHE A 77 16.20 8.86 7.23
CA PHE A 77 15.53 8.62 8.51
C PHE A 77 15.08 7.17 8.69
N THR A 78 14.50 6.58 7.64
CA THR A 78 14.03 5.17 7.67
C THR A 78 15.13 4.15 7.43
N GLY A 79 16.31 4.57 6.99
CA GLY A 79 17.37 3.68 6.53
C GLY A 79 17.05 2.97 5.20
N TRP A 80 15.96 3.34 4.52
CA TRP A 80 15.52 2.66 3.29
C TRP A 80 16.38 2.97 2.06
N TRP A 81 17.26 3.97 2.14
CA TRP A 81 18.33 4.16 1.16
C TRP A 81 19.16 2.88 0.93
N ARG A 82 19.17 1.98 1.93
CA ARG A 82 19.81 0.67 1.88
C ARG A 82 19.33 -0.23 0.75
N TYR A 83 18.07 -0.13 0.38
CA TYR A 83 17.42 -0.98 -0.63
C TYR A 83 17.68 -0.54 -2.08
N ILE A 84 18.27 0.63 -2.31
CA ILE A 84 18.64 1.09 -3.66
C ILE A 84 19.68 0.14 -4.23
N GLY A 85 19.46 -0.34 -5.46
CA GLY A 85 20.39 -1.25 -6.13
C GLY A 85 21.81 -0.69 -6.27
N VAL A 86 22.81 -1.57 -6.35
CA VAL A 86 24.22 -1.20 -6.52
C VAL A 86 24.64 -1.47 -7.96
N ARG A 87 25.21 -0.46 -8.63
CA ARG A 87 25.78 -0.55 -9.98
C ARG A 87 27.16 0.10 -9.98
N GLY A 88 28.20 -0.67 -10.33
CA GLY A 88 29.59 -0.18 -10.32
C GLY A 88 30.05 0.30 -8.94
N GLY A 89 29.64 -0.38 -7.86
CA GLY A 89 29.99 -0.01 -6.48
C GLY A 89 29.23 1.17 -5.89
N LYS A 90 28.42 1.89 -6.69
CA LYS A 90 27.58 3.01 -6.23
C LYS A 90 26.11 2.61 -6.22
N ARG A 91 25.35 3.16 -5.28
CA ARG A 91 23.89 2.98 -5.21
C ARG A 91 23.26 3.78 -6.34
N PHE A 92 22.63 3.09 -7.28
CA PHE A 92 22.05 3.71 -8.45
C PHE A 92 20.73 3.03 -8.83
N PRO A 93 19.65 3.80 -9.08
CA PRO A 93 18.38 3.25 -9.52
C PRO A 93 18.49 2.47 -10.83
N SER A 94 17.68 1.42 -10.96
CA SER A 94 17.58 0.68 -12.22
C SER A 94 16.91 1.51 -13.32
N ASN A 95 17.20 1.22 -14.60
CA ASN A 95 16.62 1.94 -15.74
C ASN A 95 15.08 1.94 -15.70
N THR A 96 14.48 0.82 -15.30
CA THR A 96 13.02 0.70 -15.14
C THR A 96 12.49 1.66 -14.08
N MET A 97 13.23 1.85 -12.97
CA MET A 97 12.82 2.76 -11.91
C MET A 97 13.02 4.22 -12.28
N ILE A 98 14.01 4.54 -13.13
CA ILE A 98 14.14 5.89 -13.71
C ILE A 98 12.88 6.23 -14.51
N VAL A 99 12.36 5.29 -15.32
CA VAL A 99 11.10 5.49 -16.07
C VAL A 99 9.89 5.56 -15.13
N ALA A 100 9.84 4.75 -14.07
CA ALA A 100 8.77 4.85 -13.06
C ALA A 100 8.77 6.22 -12.37
N GLY A 101 9.96 6.73 -12.03
CA GLY A 101 10.16 8.05 -11.47
C GLY A 101 9.65 9.16 -12.39
N PHE A 102 9.86 9.05 -13.70
CA PHE A 102 9.33 10.01 -14.68
C PHE A 102 7.79 10.09 -14.63
N PHE A 103 7.09 8.95 -14.69
CA PHE A 103 5.63 8.93 -14.60
C PHE A 103 5.11 9.45 -13.27
N THR A 104 5.82 9.16 -12.19
CA THR A 104 5.52 9.72 -10.87
C THR A 104 5.75 11.23 -10.85
N ALA A 105 6.83 11.76 -11.44
CA ALA A 105 7.07 13.19 -11.51
C ALA A 105 5.95 13.94 -12.26
N LEU A 106 5.45 13.38 -13.37
CA LEU A 106 4.28 13.91 -14.09
C LEU A 106 3.04 14.00 -13.18
N LEU A 107 2.79 12.95 -12.40
CA LEU A 107 1.66 12.89 -11.47
C LEU A 107 1.78 13.98 -10.39
N ILE A 108 2.95 14.18 -9.80
CA ILE A 108 3.17 15.16 -8.75
C ILE A 108 3.01 16.58 -9.29
N ALA A 109 3.64 16.87 -10.44
CA ALA A 109 3.54 18.18 -11.09
C ALA A 109 2.09 18.50 -11.50
N ALA A 110 1.38 17.57 -12.16
CA ALA A 110 0.00 17.75 -12.56
C ALA A 110 -0.93 17.93 -11.36
N THR A 111 -0.68 17.22 -10.25
CA THR A 111 -1.46 17.39 -9.02
C THR A 111 -1.36 18.81 -8.50
N THR A 112 -0.15 19.36 -8.42
CA THR A 112 0.05 20.76 -7.97
C THR A 112 -0.57 21.76 -8.95
N LEU A 113 -0.39 21.57 -10.26
CA LEU A 113 -0.97 22.47 -11.28
C LEU A 113 -2.50 22.49 -11.27
N ASN A 114 -3.15 21.34 -11.01
CA ASN A 114 -4.60 21.23 -11.02
C ASN A 114 -5.31 22.10 -9.94
N TYR A 115 -4.58 22.58 -8.93
CA TYR A 115 -5.09 23.54 -7.95
C TYR A 115 -5.02 25.00 -8.38
N THR A 116 -4.36 25.30 -9.50
CA THR A 116 -3.89 26.67 -9.80
C THR A 116 -4.50 27.28 -11.06
N PHE A 117 -5.30 26.52 -11.82
CA PHE A 117 -5.97 27.05 -13.00
C PHE A 117 -7.06 28.04 -12.62
N ALA A 118 -6.88 29.31 -13.01
CA ALA A 118 -7.87 30.35 -12.79
C ALA A 118 -9.18 30.03 -13.51
N GLY A 119 -10.32 30.32 -12.86
CA GLY A 119 -11.66 30.09 -13.40
C GLY A 119 -12.11 28.62 -13.43
N VAL A 120 -11.26 27.67 -13.04
CA VAL A 120 -11.61 26.25 -12.94
C VAL A 120 -11.94 25.91 -11.48
N SER A 121 -13.03 25.19 -11.26
CA SER A 121 -13.38 24.72 -9.92
C SER A 121 -12.32 23.73 -9.40
N ILE A 122 -11.65 24.07 -8.30
CA ILE A 122 -10.67 23.20 -7.63
C ILE A 122 -11.35 21.89 -7.20
N LEU A 123 -12.57 21.98 -6.66
CA LEU A 123 -13.33 20.79 -6.25
C LEU A 123 -13.61 19.88 -7.45
N PHE A 124 -13.97 20.47 -8.59
CA PHE A 124 -14.19 19.73 -9.82
C PHE A 124 -12.92 19.01 -10.30
N MET A 125 -11.79 19.70 -10.34
CA MET A 125 -10.50 19.10 -10.73
C MET A 125 -10.10 17.94 -9.81
N LEU A 126 -10.25 18.11 -8.50
CA LEU A 126 -9.99 17.05 -7.52
C LEU A 126 -10.88 15.83 -7.75
N LEU A 127 -12.17 16.04 -8.00
CA LEU A 127 -13.12 14.95 -8.25
C LEU A 127 -12.81 14.23 -9.56
N MET A 128 -12.46 14.96 -10.62
CA MET A 128 -12.02 14.36 -11.89
C MET A 128 -10.77 13.50 -11.71
N MET A 129 -9.72 14.02 -11.09
CA MET A 129 -8.51 13.26 -10.79
C MET A 129 -8.81 11.95 -10.04
N ARG A 130 -9.73 11.99 -9.08
CA ARG A 130 -10.13 10.80 -8.31
C ARG A 130 -10.95 9.82 -9.15
N ALA A 131 -11.94 10.31 -9.89
CA ALA A 131 -12.78 9.50 -10.78
C ALA A 131 -11.94 8.73 -11.81
N GLY A 132 -11.04 9.43 -12.51
CA GLY A 132 -10.23 8.81 -13.54
C GLY A 132 -9.34 7.68 -13.01
N VAL A 133 -8.75 7.83 -11.82
CA VAL A 133 -7.92 6.77 -11.22
C VAL A 133 -8.79 5.61 -10.71
N LEU A 134 -9.99 5.88 -10.17
CA LEU A 134 -10.95 4.84 -9.80
C LEU A 134 -11.35 3.99 -11.01
N ILE A 135 -11.67 4.64 -12.14
CA ILE A 135 -12.02 3.98 -13.41
C ILE A 135 -10.83 3.21 -13.99
N LEU A 136 -9.61 3.76 -13.88
CA LEU A 136 -8.40 3.11 -14.36
C LEU A 136 -8.07 1.84 -13.57
N SER A 137 -8.40 1.79 -12.27
CA SER A 137 -8.00 0.69 -11.39
C SER A 137 -8.44 -0.71 -11.84
N PRO A 138 -9.72 -0.98 -12.21
CA PRO A 138 -10.13 -2.29 -12.72
C PRO A 138 -9.53 -2.61 -14.09
N ILE A 139 -9.30 -1.60 -14.94
CA ILE A 139 -8.69 -1.79 -16.26
C ILE A 139 -7.26 -2.33 -16.10
N VAL A 140 -6.48 -1.74 -15.19
CA VAL A 140 -5.11 -2.19 -14.94
C VAL A 140 -5.08 -3.61 -14.36
N ASP A 141 -5.99 -3.92 -13.43
CA ASP A 141 -6.09 -5.28 -12.87
C ASP A 141 -6.49 -6.31 -13.93
N ALA A 142 -7.43 -5.95 -14.83
CA ALA A 142 -7.84 -6.79 -15.95
C ALA A 142 -6.69 -7.05 -16.95
N VAL A 143 -5.94 -6.01 -17.33
CA VAL A 143 -4.74 -6.14 -18.18
C VAL A 143 -3.69 -7.05 -17.54
N ARG A 144 -3.59 -7.06 -16.21
CA ARG A 144 -2.70 -7.94 -15.45
C ARG A 144 -3.33 -9.29 -15.07
N ARG A 145 -4.53 -9.59 -15.55
CA ARG A 145 -5.30 -10.82 -15.25
C ARG A 145 -5.42 -11.10 -13.76
N ARG A 146 -5.51 -10.06 -12.92
CA ARG A 146 -5.72 -10.21 -11.48
C ARG A 146 -7.17 -10.54 -11.20
N LYS A 147 -7.40 -11.48 -10.29
CA LYS A 147 -8.74 -11.77 -9.78
C LYS A 147 -9.13 -10.68 -8.78
N VAL A 148 -10.09 -9.84 -9.18
CA VAL A 148 -10.67 -8.80 -8.32
C VAL A 148 -11.74 -9.42 -7.43
N ARG A 149 -11.68 -9.14 -6.14
CA ARG A 149 -12.63 -9.70 -5.17
C ARG A 149 -13.94 -8.90 -5.17
N VAL A 150 -15.03 -9.54 -4.79
CA VAL A 150 -16.38 -8.93 -4.82
C VAL A 150 -16.46 -7.67 -3.95
N PHE A 151 -15.90 -7.70 -2.74
CA PHE A 151 -15.91 -6.53 -1.86
C PHE A 151 -15.10 -5.35 -2.44
N SER A 152 -14.08 -5.61 -3.26
CA SER A 152 -13.33 -4.56 -3.95
C SER A 152 -14.19 -3.89 -5.03
N TRP A 153 -14.99 -4.66 -5.77
CA TRP A 153 -15.98 -4.11 -6.71
C TRP A 153 -17.05 -3.26 -6.01
N VAL A 154 -17.57 -3.75 -4.88
CA VAL A 154 -18.56 -3.00 -4.08
C VAL A 154 -17.97 -1.67 -3.58
N ALA A 155 -16.74 -1.72 -3.04
CA ALA A 155 -16.04 -0.51 -2.59
C ALA A 155 -15.76 0.47 -3.74
N LEU A 156 -15.37 -0.03 -4.91
CA LEU A 156 -15.19 0.81 -6.10
C LEU A 156 -16.51 1.49 -6.49
N GLY A 157 -17.62 0.75 -6.53
CA GLY A 157 -18.95 1.28 -6.84
C GLY A 157 -19.36 2.41 -5.91
N PHE A 158 -19.25 2.20 -4.59
CA PHE A 158 -19.52 3.26 -3.61
C PHE A 158 -18.56 4.44 -3.72
N SER A 159 -17.28 4.20 -4.04
CA SER A 159 -16.31 5.29 -4.25
C SER A 159 -16.65 6.14 -5.47
N LEU A 160 -17.13 5.52 -6.55
CA LEU A 160 -17.59 6.22 -7.76
C LEU A 160 -18.90 6.98 -7.49
N LEU A 161 -19.83 6.39 -6.74
CA LEU A 161 -21.05 7.08 -6.29
C LEU A 161 -20.72 8.30 -5.43
N ALA A 162 -19.77 8.19 -4.49
CA ALA A 162 -19.34 9.31 -3.67
C ALA A 162 -18.78 10.46 -4.53
N VAL A 163 -17.98 10.15 -5.56
CA VAL A 163 -17.47 11.16 -6.48
C VAL A 163 -18.60 11.76 -7.32
N ALA A 164 -19.50 10.94 -7.86
CA ALA A 164 -20.64 11.40 -8.63
C ALA A 164 -21.57 12.31 -7.81
N THR A 165 -21.82 11.99 -6.54
CA THR A 165 -22.65 12.85 -5.68
C THR A 165 -21.96 14.14 -5.28
N ALA A 166 -20.65 14.09 -5.02
CA ALA A 166 -19.87 15.29 -4.72
C ALA A 166 -19.79 16.26 -5.92
N LEU A 167 -19.97 15.76 -7.15
CA LEU A 167 -20.05 16.61 -8.34
C LEU A 167 -21.30 17.49 -8.35
N PHE A 168 -22.43 17.08 -7.77
CA PHE A 168 -23.65 17.91 -7.76
C PHE A 168 -23.46 19.25 -7.02
N ASP A 169 -22.54 19.32 -6.06
CA ASP A 169 -22.23 20.56 -5.31
C ASP A 169 -21.21 21.46 -6.04
N VAL A 170 -20.81 21.11 -7.27
CA VAL A 170 -19.88 21.90 -8.07
C VAL A 170 -20.65 22.99 -8.83
N ASN A 171 -20.34 24.26 -8.51
CA ASN A 171 -20.98 25.42 -9.12
C ASN A 171 -20.47 25.77 -10.53
N SER A 172 -19.35 25.19 -10.99
CA SER A 172 -18.78 25.43 -12.32
C SER A 172 -18.04 24.21 -12.85
N TYR A 173 -18.39 23.81 -14.07
CA TYR A 173 -17.80 22.70 -14.82
C TYR A 173 -16.87 23.18 -15.94
N VAL A 174 -16.47 24.45 -15.91
CA VAL A 174 -15.61 25.03 -16.95
C VAL A 174 -14.22 24.39 -16.87
N LEU A 175 -13.79 23.77 -17.97
CA LEU A 175 -12.44 23.27 -18.17
C LEU A 175 -11.75 24.09 -19.24
N THR A 176 -10.63 24.69 -18.87
CA THR A 176 -9.72 25.27 -19.85
C THR A 176 -8.93 24.16 -20.56
N PHE A 177 -8.38 24.45 -21.73
CA PHE A 177 -7.51 23.51 -22.44
C PHE A 177 -6.32 23.06 -21.56
N GLY A 178 -5.72 23.99 -20.81
CA GLY A 178 -4.65 23.69 -19.86
C GLY A 178 -5.06 22.70 -18.76
N ALA A 179 -6.27 22.85 -18.22
CA ALA A 179 -6.81 21.93 -17.22
C ALA A 179 -7.03 20.52 -17.79
N VAL A 180 -7.56 20.40 -19.02
CA VAL A 180 -7.71 19.10 -19.70
C VAL A 180 -6.36 18.46 -19.97
N ALA A 181 -5.38 19.21 -20.48
CA ALA A 181 -4.04 18.71 -20.73
C ALA A 181 -3.37 18.23 -19.44
N SER A 182 -3.53 18.97 -18.33
CA SER A 182 -3.01 18.58 -17.02
C SER A 182 -3.66 17.30 -16.47
N LEU A 183 -4.99 17.13 -16.65
CA LEU A 183 -5.68 15.86 -16.31
C LEU A 183 -5.17 14.69 -17.16
N ALA A 184 -4.93 14.90 -18.46
CA ALA A 184 -4.38 13.87 -19.34
C ALA A 184 -2.96 13.45 -18.91
N ILE A 185 -2.10 14.42 -18.55
CA ILE A 185 -0.76 14.15 -17.99
C ILE A 185 -0.88 13.35 -16.69
N TYR A 186 -1.80 13.73 -15.80
CA TYR A 186 -2.04 13.05 -14.54
C TYR A 186 -2.43 11.57 -14.73
N TYR A 187 -3.39 11.29 -15.63
CA TYR A 187 -3.80 9.91 -15.92
C TYR A 187 -2.71 9.11 -16.62
N THR A 188 -1.95 9.74 -17.52
CA THR A 188 -0.78 9.12 -18.17
C THR A 188 0.27 8.72 -17.14
N GLY A 189 0.53 9.60 -16.15
CA GLY A 189 1.37 9.30 -14.99
C GLY A 189 0.91 8.05 -14.26
N TYR A 190 -0.39 7.95 -13.93
CA TYR A 190 -0.94 6.77 -13.27
C TYR A 190 -0.86 5.49 -14.11
N ILE A 191 -1.19 5.55 -15.40
CA ILE A 191 -1.12 4.41 -16.30
C ILE A 191 0.31 3.85 -16.35
N GLY A 192 1.29 4.72 -16.60
CA GLY A 192 2.70 4.32 -16.68
C GLY A 192 3.20 3.77 -15.34
N ARG A 193 2.91 4.49 -14.25
CA ARG A 193 3.29 4.10 -12.90
C ARG A 193 2.71 2.74 -12.50
N PHE A 194 1.41 2.53 -12.64
CA PHE A 194 0.76 1.26 -12.28
C PHE A 194 1.21 0.10 -13.17
N ARG A 195 1.48 0.36 -14.45
CA ARG A 195 2.01 -0.66 -15.36
C ARG A 195 3.37 -1.14 -14.90
N ILE A 196 4.28 -0.24 -14.52
CA ILE A 196 5.62 -0.58 -14.05
C ILE A 196 5.55 -1.22 -12.65
N MET A 197 4.87 -0.58 -11.70
CA MET A 197 4.69 -1.10 -10.33
C MET A 197 4.14 -2.52 -10.33
N SER A 198 3.15 -2.83 -11.16
CA SER A 198 2.59 -4.18 -11.28
C SER A 198 3.52 -5.23 -11.88
N ARG A 199 4.56 -4.81 -12.61
CA ARG A 199 5.52 -5.71 -13.23
C ARG A 199 6.65 -6.06 -12.27
N VAL A 200 7.11 -5.08 -11.49
CA VAL A 200 8.38 -5.17 -10.76
C VAL A 200 8.22 -5.20 -9.24
N ALA A 201 7.05 -4.86 -8.72
CA ALA A 201 6.75 -4.76 -7.30
C ALA A 201 5.36 -5.33 -7.02
N LYS A 202 4.79 -5.02 -5.85
CA LYS A 202 3.46 -5.48 -5.43
C LYS A 202 3.41 -7.02 -5.34
N THR A 203 4.58 -7.61 -5.09
CA THR A 203 4.76 -9.06 -4.96
C THR A 203 4.42 -9.52 -3.56
N GLY A 204 4.35 -8.61 -2.57
CA GLY A 204 4.20 -8.94 -1.14
C GLY A 204 5.53 -9.17 -0.42
N ILE A 205 6.64 -9.23 -1.18
CA ILE A 205 8.00 -9.31 -0.66
C ILE A 205 8.45 -7.91 -0.25
N GLU A 206 8.66 -7.71 1.04
CA GLU A 206 8.95 -6.41 1.62
C GLU A 206 10.23 -5.76 1.07
N GLU A 207 11.28 -6.54 0.82
CA GLU A 207 12.53 -6.03 0.24
C GLU A 207 12.33 -5.47 -1.18
N VAL A 208 11.57 -6.18 -2.02
CA VAL A 208 11.26 -5.76 -3.39
C VAL A 208 10.42 -4.49 -3.38
N ASP A 209 9.39 -4.45 -2.54
CA ASP A 209 8.49 -3.30 -2.43
C ASP A 209 9.23 -2.06 -1.87
N ARG A 210 10.11 -2.23 -0.88
CA ARG A 210 10.95 -1.15 -0.32
C ARG A 210 11.99 -0.66 -1.32
N ARG A 211 12.59 -1.55 -2.11
CA ARG A 211 13.50 -1.17 -3.21
C ARG A 211 12.77 -0.36 -4.27
N TYR A 212 11.60 -0.81 -4.71
CA TYR A 212 10.76 -0.08 -5.65
C TYR A 212 10.47 1.33 -5.12
N PHE A 213 10.01 1.42 -3.87
CA PHE A 213 9.70 2.69 -3.23
C PHE A 213 10.92 3.62 -3.19
N ALA A 214 12.08 3.13 -2.73
CA ALA A 214 13.27 3.94 -2.57
C ALA A 214 13.79 4.45 -3.93
N GLU A 215 13.87 3.58 -4.93
CA GLU A 215 14.32 3.98 -6.28
C GLU A 215 13.32 4.93 -6.96
N GLU A 216 12.00 4.68 -6.87
CA GLU A 216 10.95 5.56 -7.42
C GLU A 216 10.94 6.94 -6.75
N SER A 217 11.13 7.00 -5.43
CA SER A 217 11.15 8.25 -4.67
C SER A 217 12.30 9.17 -5.11
N VAL A 218 13.52 8.63 -5.20
CA VAL A 218 14.70 9.40 -5.62
C VAL A 218 14.57 9.85 -7.07
N THR A 219 14.22 8.92 -7.96
CA THR A 219 14.13 9.21 -9.40
C THR A 219 13.03 10.22 -9.70
N SER A 220 11.86 10.10 -9.07
CA SER A 220 10.77 11.06 -9.27
C SER A 220 11.13 12.48 -8.82
N ALA A 221 11.82 12.62 -7.70
CA ALA A 221 12.25 13.93 -7.21
C ALA A 221 13.26 14.60 -8.15
N VAL A 222 14.22 13.83 -8.69
CA VAL A 222 15.16 14.33 -9.72
C VAL A 222 14.42 14.71 -11.01
N TRP A 223 13.49 13.87 -11.46
CA TRP A 223 12.71 14.16 -12.66
C TRP A 223 11.85 15.41 -12.53
N GLN A 224 11.28 15.71 -11.36
CA GLN A 224 10.49 16.92 -11.19
C GLN A 224 11.30 18.18 -11.45
N VAL A 225 12.48 18.29 -10.82
CA VAL A 225 13.36 19.44 -11.03
C VAL A 225 13.87 19.46 -12.47
N GLY A 226 14.30 18.31 -13.00
CA GLY A 226 14.79 18.19 -14.37
C GLY A 226 13.74 18.60 -15.41
N LEU A 227 12.49 18.17 -15.26
CA LEU A 227 11.39 18.57 -16.15
C LEU A 227 11.10 20.07 -16.06
N CYS A 228 11.09 20.65 -14.86
CA CYS A 228 10.91 22.09 -14.70
C CYS A 228 12.04 22.87 -15.40
N VAL A 229 13.30 22.43 -15.24
CA VAL A 229 14.46 23.07 -15.89
C VAL A 229 14.38 22.95 -17.41
N VAL A 230 14.09 21.76 -17.95
CA VAL A 230 13.96 21.56 -19.40
C VAL A 230 12.85 22.44 -19.97
N LEU A 231 11.67 22.46 -19.35
CA LEU A 231 10.55 23.29 -19.80
C LEU A 231 10.81 24.80 -19.64
N ALA A 232 11.65 25.21 -18.69
CA ALA A 232 12.08 26.61 -18.52
C ALA A 232 13.05 27.07 -19.63
N VAL A 233 13.89 26.16 -20.14
CA VAL A 233 14.88 26.47 -21.19
C VAL A 233 14.28 26.42 -22.59
N LEU A 234 13.29 25.56 -22.82
CA LEU A 234 12.62 25.43 -24.12
C LEU A 234 11.80 26.70 -24.46
N PRO A 235 11.70 27.09 -25.75
CA PRO A 235 10.97 28.29 -26.17
C PRO A 235 9.45 28.06 -26.22
N LEU A 236 8.84 27.78 -25.06
CA LEU A 236 7.41 27.45 -24.91
C LEU A 236 6.54 28.65 -24.51
N GLY A 237 6.96 29.87 -24.86
CA GLY A 237 6.24 31.10 -24.53
C GLY A 237 6.01 31.26 -23.02
N GLU A 238 4.76 31.53 -22.62
CA GLU A 238 4.35 31.78 -21.23
C GLU A 238 4.76 30.68 -20.25
N VAL A 239 4.73 29.41 -20.68
CA VAL A 239 5.12 28.27 -19.82
C VAL A 239 6.59 28.38 -19.40
N SER A 240 7.46 28.63 -20.38
CA SER A 240 8.90 28.78 -20.15
C SER A 240 9.22 30.04 -19.34
N SER A 241 8.45 31.12 -19.52
CA SER A 241 8.63 32.38 -18.78
C SER A 241 8.26 32.20 -17.31
N ALA A 242 7.10 31.60 -17.02
CA ALA A 242 6.63 31.39 -15.66
C ALA A 242 7.53 30.42 -14.87
N LEU A 243 8.04 29.37 -15.52
CA LEU A 243 9.00 28.46 -14.87
C LEU A 243 10.35 29.15 -14.60
N ARG A 244 10.82 30.01 -15.52
CA ARG A 244 12.03 30.82 -15.30
C ARG A 244 11.87 31.80 -14.14
N GLU A 245 10.72 32.46 -14.05
CA GLU A 245 10.35 33.30 -12.91
C GLU A 245 10.39 32.48 -11.60
N GLY A 246 9.80 31.28 -11.62
CA GLY A 246 9.82 30.33 -10.51
C GLY A 246 11.21 29.94 -10.02
N PHE A 247 12.21 29.85 -10.92
CA PHE A 247 13.61 29.56 -10.57
C PHE A 247 14.46 30.78 -10.22
N THR A 248 13.97 32.00 -10.45
CA THR A 248 14.77 33.23 -10.33
C THR A 248 14.16 34.19 -9.31
N THR A 249 13.23 35.02 -9.75
CA THR A 249 12.61 36.08 -8.94
C THR A 249 11.70 35.53 -7.85
N PHE A 250 11.05 34.38 -8.06
CA PHE A 250 10.16 33.81 -7.04
C PHE A 250 10.92 33.24 -5.84
N LEU A 251 12.09 32.62 -6.05
CA LEU A 251 12.86 31.97 -4.97
C LEU A 251 13.38 32.94 -3.91
N ILE A 252 13.49 34.23 -4.24
CA ILE A 252 13.92 35.28 -3.31
C ILE A 252 12.73 35.94 -2.58
N THR A 253 11.50 35.54 -2.88
CA THR A 253 10.31 36.07 -2.19
C THR A 253 10.03 35.32 -0.89
N PRO A 254 9.38 35.94 0.11
CA PRO A 254 8.94 35.25 1.33
C PRO A 254 7.99 34.06 1.06
N ALA A 255 7.27 34.08 -0.07
CA ALA A 255 6.36 33.02 -0.49
C ALA A 255 7.09 31.71 -0.88
N VAL A 256 8.42 31.73 -1.05
CA VAL A 256 9.21 30.53 -1.33
C VAL A 256 9.14 29.50 -0.19
N ILE A 257 9.08 29.95 1.06
CA ILE A 257 9.07 29.06 2.24
C ILE A 257 7.81 28.18 2.25
N PRO A 258 6.58 28.73 2.20
CA PRO A 258 5.38 27.92 2.10
C PRO A 258 5.35 27.11 0.79
N ALA A 259 5.86 27.63 -0.34
CA ALA A 259 5.94 26.87 -1.59
C ALA A 259 6.85 25.64 -1.51
N PHE A 260 7.99 25.76 -0.85
CA PHE A 260 8.89 24.65 -0.53
C PHE A 260 8.21 23.65 0.42
N GLY A 261 7.46 24.16 1.40
CA GLY A 261 6.62 23.38 2.30
C GLY A 261 5.61 22.48 1.58
N VAL A 262 4.99 22.97 0.49
CA VAL A 262 4.11 22.14 -0.37
C VAL A 262 4.85 20.91 -0.88
N GLY A 263 6.10 21.06 -1.32
CA GLY A 263 6.96 19.96 -1.78
C GLY A 263 7.32 18.95 -0.69
N LEU A 264 7.62 19.44 0.52
CA LEU A 264 7.89 18.58 1.69
C LEU A 264 6.66 17.80 2.14
N LEU A 265 5.50 18.46 2.23
CA LEU A 265 4.23 17.83 2.57
C LEU A 265 3.85 16.79 1.51
N TYR A 266 4.11 17.07 0.23
CA TYR A 266 3.92 16.09 -0.83
C TYR A 266 4.84 14.88 -0.63
N ALA A 267 6.12 15.09 -0.35
CA ALA A 267 7.05 13.99 -0.09
C ALA A 267 6.56 13.09 1.06
N ALA A 268 6.00 13.67 2.13
CA ALA A 268 5.40 12.91 3.23
C ALA A 268 4.13 12.15 2.79
N LEU A 269 3.19 12.82 2.10
CA LEU A 269 1.96 12.19 1.60
C LEU A 269 2.27 11.02 0.64
N TYR A 270 3.30 11.21 -0.19
CA TYR A 270 3.75 10.26 -1.18
C TYR A 270 4.17 8.92 -0.57
N VAL A 271 4.78 8.93 0.63
CA VAL A 271 5.13 7.72 1.38
C VAL A 271 3.90 6.83 1.54
N TYR A 272 2.86 7.37 2.17
CA TYR A 272 1.65 6.63 2.50
C TYR A 272 0.89 6.22 1.25
N GLY A 273 0.76 7.12 0.26
CA GLY A 273 0.07 6.83 -0.99
C GLY A 273 0.70 5.68 -1.77
N THR A 274 2.03 5.67 -1.84
CA THR A 274 2.78 4.62 -2.55
C THR A 274 2.70 3.28 -1.82
N LEU A 275 2.80 3.27 -0.50
CA LEU A 275 2.68 2.05 0.29
C LEU A 275 1.27 1.43 0.22
N ILE A 276 0.21 2.25 0.12
CA ILE A 276 -1.15 1.75 -0.16
C ILE A 276 -1.19 1.04 -1.51
N TYR A 277 -0.57 1.60 -2.55
CA TYR A 277 -0.56 1.01 -3.89
C TYR A 277 0.34 -0.22 -4.02
N LEU A 278 1.40 -0.30 -3.21
CA LEU A 278 2.32 -1.46 -3.15
C LEU A 278 1.73 -2.66 -2.40
N ASP A 279 0.61 -2.52 -1.69
CA ASP A 279 -0.06 -3.67 -1.10
C ASP A 279 -0.36 -4.73 -2.16
N HIS A 280 -0.03 -5.98 -1.90
CA HIS A 280 -0.18 -7.11 -2.83
C HIS A 280 -1.60 -7.31 -3.40
N ARG A 281 -2.65 -6.76 -2.77
CA ARG A 281 -4.03 -6.79 -3.25
C ARG A 281 -4.22 -6.04 -4.57
N GLU A 282 -5.33 -6.27 -5.25
CA GLU A 282 -5.68 -5.61 -6.50
C GLU A 282 -5.76 -4.07 -6.40
N TYR A 283 -5.53 -3.35 -7.50
CA TYR A 283 -5.70 -1.89 -7.50
C TYR A 283 -7.15 -1.46 -7.29
N THR A 284 -8.09 -2.27 -7.73
CA THR A 284 -9.53 -2.11 -7.46
C THR A 284 -9.86 -2.12 -5.96
N TRP A 285 -8.90 -2.53 -5.11
CA TRP A 285 -8.97 -2.38 -3.67
C TRP A 285 -8.12 -1.20 -3.16
N CYS A 286 -6.85 -1.12 -3.60
CA CYS A 286 -5.91 -0.09 -3.13
C CYS A 286 -6.34 1.34 -3.52
N VAL A 287 -6.91 1.52 -4.70
CA VAL A 287 -7.33 2.83 -5.21
C VAL A 287 -8.52 3.36 -4.42
N PRO A 288 -9.63 2.63 -4.23
CA PRO A 288 -10.68 3.05 -3.31
C PRO A 288 -10.16 3.39 -1.91
N ALA A 289 -9.30 2.55 -1.32
CA ALA A 289 -8.71 2.82 0.00
C ALA A 289 -7.97 4.18 0.05
N ASN A 290 -7.16 4.48 -0.97
CA ASN A 290 -6.46 5.75 -1.08
C ASN A 290 -7.39 6.95 -1.37
N ARG A 291 -8.39 6.77 -2.24
CA ARG A 291 -9.28 7.85 -2.68
C ARG A 291 -10.29 8.24 -1.61
N CYS A 292 -10.80 7.27 -0.83
CA CYS A 292 -11.62 7.53 0.35
C CYS A 292 -10.88 8.42 1.36
N ALA A 293 -9.59 8.12 1.64
CA ALA A 293 -8.76 8.95 2.52
C ALA A 293 -8.59 10.39 1.99
N SER A 294 -8.38 10.54 0.67
CA SER A 294 -8.28 11.86 0.03
C SER A 294 -9.60 12.65 0.08
N LEU A 295 -10.73 11.99 -0.21
CA LEU A 295 -12.05 12.63 -0.17
C LEU A 295 -12.39 13.11 1.24
N LEU A 296 -12.17 12.25 2.25
CA LEU A 296 -12.38 12.60 3.65
C LEU A 296 -11.48 13.76 4.09
N SER A 297 -10.22 13.77 3.64
CA SER A 297 -9.29 14.88 3.92
C SER A 297 -9.77 16.21 3.33
N GLY A 298 -10.29 16.20 2.09
CA GLY A 298 -10.86 17.39 1.47
C GLY A 298 -12.08 17.92 2.22
N LEU A 299 -12.94 17.03 2.73
CA LEU A 299 -14.10 17.40 3.54
C LEU A 299 -13.68 18.03 4.87
N VAL A 300 -12.75 17.39 5.59
CA VAL A 300 -12.23 17.91 6.87
C VAL A 300 -11.52 19.24 6.68
N ALA A 301 -10.72 19.40 5.63
CA ALA A 301 -10.10 20.68 5.29
C ALA A 301 -11.16 21.78 5.04
N SER A 302 -12.26 21.43 4.35
CA SER A 302 -13.33 22.38 4.03
C SER A 302 -14.09 22.80 5.28
N PHE A 303 -14.49 21.86 6.15
CA PHE A 303 -15.12 22.19 7.44
C PHE A 303 -14.18 22.98 8.36
N GLY A 304 -12.89 22.64 8.40
CA GLY A 304 -11.88 23.38 9.17
C GLY A 304 -11.75 24.82 8.68
N LEU A 305 -11.74 25.04 7.36
CA LEU A 305 -11.74 26.38 6.78
C LEU A 305 -13.04 27.14 7.11
N THR A 306 -14.21 26.51 7.00
CA THR A 306 -15.49 27.14 7.41
C THR A 306 -15.43 27.61 8.87
N TRP A 307 -14.91 26.78 9.78
CA TRP A 307 -14.78 27.14 11.19
C TRP A 307 -13.79 28.28 11.44
N LEU A 308 -12.67 28.30 10.71
CA LEU A 308 -11.63 29.33 10.86
C LEU A 308 -11.93 30.65 10.15
N THR A 309 -12.66 30.61 9.03
CA THR A 309 -12.82 31.77 8.11
C THR A 309 -14.28 32.20 7.93
N GLY A 310 -15.24 31.45 8.46
CA GLY A 310 -16.68 31.74 8.34
C GLY A 310 -17.27 31.50 6.94
N ILE A 311 -16.51 30.90 6.01
CA ILE A 311 -17.00 30.56 4.66
C ILE A 311 -18.11 29.50 4.76
N ALA A 312 -19.11 29.57 3.87
CA ALA A 312 -20.24 28.65 3.80
C ALA A 312 -19.85 27.17 3.95
N ALA A 313 -20.64 26.43 4.73
CA ALA A 313 -20.43 25.03 5.01
C ALA A 313 -20.54 24.14 3.74
N PRO A 314 -19.91 22.94 3.75
CA PRO A 314 -20.10 21.90 2.74
C PRO A 314 -21.57 21.68 2.37
N GLY A 315 -21.83 21.54 1.06
CA GLY A 315 -23.16 21.27 0.52
C GLY A 315 -23.71 19.89 0.90
N THR A 316 -25.01 19.70 0.67
CA THR A 316 -25.70 18.43 0.96
C THR A 316 -25.13 17.26 0.15
N GLY A 317 -24.67 17.49 -1.09
CA GLY A 317 -24.02 16.47 -1.91
C GLY A 317 -22.72 15.94 -1.30
N GLN A 318 -21.94 16.78 -0.61
CA GLN A 318 -20.72 16.39 0.12
C GLN A 318 -21.05 15.54 1.36
N LEU A 319 -22.15 15.84 2.06
CA LEU A 319 -22.62 15.00 3.16
C LEU A 319 -23.07 13.61 2.67
N ILE A 320 -23.84 13.56 1.57
CA ILE A 320 -24.24 12.29 0.95
C ILE A 320 -23.02 11.50 0.46
N ALA A 321 -22.04 12.17 -0.15
CA ALA A 321 -20.77 11.55 -0.56
C ALA A 321 -20.03 10.90 0.62
N THR A 322 -20.11 11.50 1.81
CA THR A 322 -19.52 10.96 3.05
C THR A 322 -20.15 9.64 3.45
N GLY A 323 -21.48 9.51 3.31
CA GLY A 323 -22.19 8.24 3.52
C GLY A 323 -21.67 7.14 2.59
N PHE A 324 -21.51 7.43 1.31
CA PHE A 324 -20.93 6.48 0.34
C PHE A 324 -19.47 6.13 0.66
N ILE A 325 -18.65 7.08 1.11
CA ILE A 325 -17.28 6.80 1.58
C ILE A 325 -17.31 5.84 2.77
N GLY A 326 -18.21 6.04 3.73
CA GLY A 326 -18.40 5.13 4.86
C GLY A 326 -18.74 3.71 4.40
N LEU A 327 -19.67 3.56 3.46
CA LEU A 327 -20.03 2.27 2.87
C LEU A 327 -18.85 1.61 2.12
N ALA A 328 -18.05 2.41 1.38
CA ALA A 328 -16.85 1.91 0.73
C ALA A 328 -15.82 1.38 1.75
N ILE A 329 -15.59 2.12 2.84
CA ILE A 329 -14.66 1.70 3.92
C ILE A 329 -15.16 0.41 4.59
N LEU A 330 -16.45 0.30 4.87
CA LEU A 330 -17.05 -0.92 5.41
C LEU A 330 -16.86 -2.11 4.47
N ALA A 331 -17.09 -1.93 3.17
CA ALA A 331 -16.85 -2.98 2.16
C ALA A 331 -15.37 -3.42 2.12
N LEU A 332 -14.42 -2.46 2.14
CA LEU A 332 -12.98 -2.78 2.17
C LEU A 332 -12.55 -3.49 3.47
N SER A 333 -13.25 -3.22 4.58
CA SER A 333 -12.97 -3.77 5.90
C SER A 333 -13.68 -5.10 6.18
N TYR A 334 -14.68 -5.46 5.36
CA TYR A 334 -15.49 -6.67 5.54
C TYR A 334 -14.69 -7.96 5.78
N PRO A 335 -13.62 -8.27 5.02
CA PRO A 335 -12.84 -9.49 5.27
C PRO A 335 -12.16 -9.52 6.64
N ALA A 336 -11.77 -8.36 7.16
CA ALA A 336 -11.13 -8.26 8.48
C ALA A 336 -12.16 -8.36 9.62
N LEU A 337 -13.36 -7.80 9.42
CA LEU A 337 -14.41 -7.77 10.44
C LEU A 337 -15.21 -9.09 10.53
N PHE A 338 -15.46 -9.74 9.39
CA PHE A 338 -16.39 -10.87 9.31
C PHE A 338 -15.78 -12.15 8.71
N GLY A 339 -14.58 -12.07 8.13
CA GLY A 339 -13.89 -13.23 7.58
C GLY A 339 -13.46 -14.22 8.67
N ARG A 340 -13.59 -15.53 8.40
CA ARG A 340 -13.00 -16.57 9.26
C ARG A 340 -11.53 -16.72 8.85
N PRO A 341 -10.53 -16.46 9.72
CA PRO A 341 -9.14 -16.69 9.39
C PRO A 341 -8.92 -18.16 9.02
N VAL A 342 -8.14 -18.39 7.98
CA VAL A 342 -7.82 -19.72 7.46
C VAL A 342 -6.39 -20.06 7.88
N LEU A 343 -6.24 -20.99 8.81
CA LEU A 343 -4.93 -21.47 9.27
C LEU A 343 -4.56 -22.71 8.46
N LEU A 344 -3.38 -22.70 7.84
CA LEU A 344 -2.86 -23.84 7.10
C LEU A 344 -1.62 -24.39 7.79
N PHE A 345 -1.67 -25.62 8.29
CA PHE A 345 -0.52 -26.32 8.85
C PHE A 345 0.18 -27.15 7.76
N VAL A 346 1.50 -27.04 7.65
CA VAL A 346 2.28 -27.69 6.59
C VAL A 346 3.40 -28.51 7.18
N CYS A 347 3.54 -29.77 6.75
CA CYS A 347 4.72 -30.60 7.03
C CYS A 347 5.18 -31.35 5.76
N GLY A 348 5.97 -32.42 5.89
CA GLY A 348 6.37 -33.28 4.78
C GLY A 348 5.19 -34.05 4.18
N GLY A 349 4.74 -35.12 4.86
CA GLY A 349 3.76 -36.07 4.31
C GLY A 349 2.28 -35.80 4.60
N ASN A 350 1.94 -34.82 5.44
CA ASN A 350 0.57 -34.53 5.91
C ASN A 350 -0.14 -35.70 6.61
N THR A 351 0.59 -36.59 7.26
CA THR A 351 0.03 -37.73 8.01
C THR A 351 0.33 -37.67 9.51
N CYS A 352 1.37 -36.94 9.92
CA CYS A 352 1.77 -36.80 11.32
C CYS A 352 1.61 -35.33 11.79
N ARG A 353 2.70 -34.54 11.77
CA ARG A 353 2.80 -33.20 12.37
C ARG A 353 1.69 -32.22 11.98
N SER A 354 1.47 -31.97 10.69
CA SER A 354 0.47 -30.97 10.26
C SER A 354 -0.97 -31.43 10.50
N ALA A 355 -1.21 -32.75 10.46
CA ALA A 355 -2.50 -33.33 10.78
C ALA A 355 -2.82 -33.19 12.28
N MET A 356 -1.85 -33.49 13.15
CA MET A 356 -1.96 -33.28 14.60
C MET A 356 -2.19 -31.79 14.95
N ALA A 357 -1.40 -30.90 14.35
CA ALA A 357 -1.54 -29.46 14.59
C ALA A 357 -2.92 -28.93 14.18
N ALA A 358 -3.48 -29.42 13.07
CA ALA A 358 -4.83 -29.07 12.65
C ALA A 358 -5.89 -29.61 13.61
N ALA A 359 -5.79 -30.86 14.07
CA ALA A 359 -6.73 -31.44 15.03
C ALA A 359 -6.74 -30.64 16.36
N ILE A 360 -5.55 -30.35 16.89
CA ILE A 360 -5.36 -29.55 18.10
C ILE A 360 -5.94 -28.13 17.91
N ALA A 361 -5.64 -27.48 16.78
CA ALA A 361 -6.15 -26.14 16.50
C ALA A 361 -7.68 -26.10 16.31
N MET A 362 -8.30 -27.18 15.84
CA MET A 362 -9.76 -27.31 15.79
C MET A 362 -10.36 -27.50 17.18
N ALA A 363 -9.75 -28.36 18.01
CA ALA A 363 -10.18 -28.61 19.38
C ALA A 363 -10.08 -27.34 20.27
N ALA A 364 -9.11 -26.47 19.98
CA ALA A 364 -8.98 -25.16 20.63
C ALA A 364 -10.09 -24.14 20.27
N GLY A 365 -11.11 -24.53 19.49
CA GLY A 365 -12.32 -23.73 19.22
C GLY A 365 -12.10 -22.45 18.39
N GLY A 366 -13.01 -21.49 18.48
CA GLY A 366 -12.89 -20.18 17.83
C GLY A 366 -13.41 -20.09 16.39
N ARG A 367 -13.60 -18.85 15.91
CA ARG A 367 -14.19 -18.55 14.59
C ARG A 367 -13.15 -18.66 13.46
N ARG A 368 -12.45 -19.79 13.33
CA ARG A 368 -11.37 -20.02 12.35
C ARG A 368 -11.64 -21.24 11.47
N GLN A 369 -11.17 -21.23 10.23
CA GLN A 369 -11.08 -22.42 9.38
C GLN A 369 -9.68 -23.00 9.52
N VAL A 370 -9.57 -24.29 9.76
CA VAL A 370 -8.29 -24.99 9.92
C VAL A 370 -8.10 -25.96 8.76
N LEU A 371 -6.94 -25.92 8.12
CA LEU A 371 -6.52 -26.78 7.02
C LEU A 371 -5.14 -27.36 7.34
N SER A 372 -4.82 -28.52 6.78
CA SER A 372 -3.46 -29.06 6.78
C SER A 372 -3.08 -29.55 5.39
N ALA A 373 -1.79 -29.53 5.08
CA ALA A 373 -1.22 -30.03 3.83
C ALA A 373 0.20 -30.55 4.03
N GLY A 374 0.76 -31.17 3.00
CA GLY A 374 2.13 -31.67 2.99
C GLY A 374 2.83 -31.43 1.67
N MET A 375 4.12 -31.11 1.71
CA MET A 375 4.93 -30.85 0.52
C MET A 375 4.96 -32.05 -0.43
N ASP A 376 5.04 -33.26 0.16
CA ASP A 376 5.13 -34.55 -0.52
C ASP A 376 4.03 -35.51 -0.04
N ALA A 377 2.84 -34.95 0.26
CA ALA A 377 1.72 -35.74 0.73
C ALA A 377 1.20 -36.70 -0.34
N LYS A 378 0.83 -37.91 0.09
CA LYS A 378 0.03 -38.84 -0.70
C LYS A 378 -1.45 -38.50 -0.51
N GLU A 379 -2.09 -38.03 -1.57
CA GLU A 379 -3.49 -37.59 -1.53
C GLU A 379 -4.42 -38.68 -0.95
N GLY A 380 -5.31 -38.29 -0.05
CA GLY A 380 -6.29 -39.17 0.58
C GLY A 380 -5.74 -40.08 1.69
N ALA A 381 -4.43 -40.10 1.94
CA ALA A 381 -3.86 -40.96 2.98
C ALA A 381 -4.41 -40.58 4.38
N PRO A 382 -4.75 -41.56 5.22
CA PRO A 382 -5.21 -41.29 6.57
C PRO A 382 -4.08 -40.75 7.44
N MET A 383 -4.45 -40.19 8.60
CA MET A 383 -3.48 -39.84 9.64
C MET A 383 -2.74 -41.11 10.10
N ALA A 384 -1.44 -41.00 10.40
CA ALA A 384 -0.66 -42.13 10.90
C ALA A 384 -1.25 -42.63 12.23
N THR A 385 -1.32 -43.95 12.43
CA THR A 385 -1.94 -44.56 13.60
C THR A 385 -1.34 -44.06 14.91
N GLN A 386 -0.01 -43.91 14.98
CA GLN A 386 0.68 -43.39 16.16
C GLN A 386 0.31 -41.92 16.45
N ALA A 387 0.09 -41.11 15.42
CA ALA A 387 -0.38 -39.73 15.58
C ALA A 387 -1.84 -39.69 16.08
N VAL A 388 -2.68 -40.64 15.65
CA VAL A 388 -4.04 -40.81 16.18
C VAL A 388 -4.00 -41.20 17.66
N THR A 389 -3.13 -42.16 18.04
CA THR A 389 -2.95 -42.57 19.44
C THR A 389 -2.50 -41.40 20.31
N ALA A 390 -1.46 -40.67 19.89
CA ALA A 390 -0.97 -39.50 20.63
C ALA A 390 -2.05 -38.42 20.81
N LEU A 391 -2.86 -38.12 19.78
CA LEU A 391 -3.97 -37.18 19.92
C LEU A 391 -5.03 -37.65 20.91
N ARG A 392 -5.34 -38.95 20.90
CA ARG A 392 -6.31 -39.53 21.85
C ARG A 392 -5.82 -39.45 23.28
N GLU A 393 -4.53 -39.72 23.52
CA GLU A 393 -3.91 -39.56 24.85
C GLU A 393 -3.98 -38.11 25.34
N LEU A 394 -3.85 -37.14 24.44
CA LEU A 394 -4.02 -35.72 24.76
C LEU A 394 -5.49 -35.26 24.88
N GLY A 395 -6.45 -36.17 24.76
CA GLY A 395 -7.88 -35.87 24.79
C GLY A 395 -8.39 -35.06 23.59
N ILE A 396 -7.67 -35.10 22.46
CA ILE A 396 -8.01 -34.34 21.25
C ILE A 396 -8.83 -35.22 20.29
N PRO A 397 -10.02 -34.79 19.88
CA PRO A 397 -10.84 -35.55 18.95
C PRO A 397 -10.15 -35.65 17.57
N VAL A 398 -10.09 -36.87 17.05
CA VAL A 398 -9.55 -37.16 15.72
C VAL A 398 -10.70 -37.30 14.74
N ASN A 399 -10.83 -36.33 13.84
CA ASN A 399 -11.81 -36.36 12.75
C ASN A 399 -11.21 -37.07 11.52
N GLY A 400 -12.05 -37.43 10.54
CA GLY A 400 -11.67 -38.12 9.30
C GLY A 400 -10.68 -37.35 8.42
N HIS A 401 -9.42 -37.31 8.85
CA HIS A 401 -8.32 -36.64 8.18
C HIS A 401 -7.98 -37.35 6.88
N GLN A 402 -7.79 -36.55 5.84
CA GLN A 402 -7.29 -37.01 4.55
C GLN A 402 -6.13 -36.10 4.15
N ALA A 403 -4.98 -36.71 3.90
CA ALA A 403 -3.80 -35.99 3.46
C ALA A 403 -4.05 -35.31 2.10
N GLN A 404 -3.54 -34.09 1.93
CA GLN A 404 -3.60 -33.36 0.67
C GLN A 404 -2.27 -32.69 0.37
N ARG A 405 -1.92 -32.64 -0.91
CA ARG A 405 -0.67 -32.02 -1.36
C ARG A 405 -0.74 -30.50 -1.29
N LEU A 406 0.31 -29.92 -0.76
CA LEU A 406 0.47 -28.47 -0.71
C LEU A 406 0.51 -27.90 -2.13
N ASN A 407 -0.27 -26.84 -2.34
CA ASN A 407 -0.28 -26.10 -3.59
C ASN A 407 -0.45 -24.59 -3.34
N SER A 408 -0.22 -23.80 -4.38
CA SER A 408 -0.30 -22.33 -4.32
C SER A 408 -1.70 -21.83 -3.98
N ALA A 409 -2.77 -22.57 -4.33
CA ALA A 409 -4.14 -22.18 -4.01
C ALA A 409 -4.41 -22.27 -2.50
N LEU A 410 -3.96 -23.34 -1.84
CA LEU A 410 -4.04 -23.50 -0.38
C LEU A 410 -3.25 -22.40 0.34
N ILE A 411 -2.01 -22.16 -0.09
CA ILE A 411 -1.16 -21.09 0.47
C ILE A 411 -1.85 -19.74 0.31
N ASN A 412 -2.38 -19.43 -0.86
CA ASN A 412 -3.05 -18.16 -1.13
C ASN A 412 -4.35 -17.98 -0.33
N LYS A 413 -5.10 -19.05 -0.10
CA LYS A 413 -6.33 -19.06 0.72
C LYS A 413 -6.04 -18.83 2.20
N ALA A 414 -4.92 -19.34 2.71
CA ALA A 414 -4.55 -19.21 4.10
C ALA A 414 -4.34 -17.74 4.51
N THR A 415 -4.86 -17.35 5.67
CA THR A 415 -4.48 -16.12 6.36
C THR A 415 -3.12 -16.26 7.03
N THR A 416 -2.82 -17.47 7.54
CA THR A 416 -1.52 -17.83 8.13
C THR A 416 -1.14 -19.25 7.74
N VAL A 417 0.11 -19.47 7.33
CA VAL A 417 0.69 -20.77 7.03
C VAL A 417 1.69 -21.11 8.12
N TYR A 418 1.42 -22.14 8.92
CA TYR A 418 2.31 -22.66 9.94
C TYR A 418 3.12 -23.84 9.40
N VAL A 419 4.43 -23.65 9.29
CA VAL A 419 5.38 -24.70 8.89
C VAL A 419 6.09 -25.28 10.13
N MET A 420 6.58 -26.51 10.04
CA MET A 420 7.25 -27.19 11.16
C MET A 420 8.76 -26.89 11.23
N THR A 421 9.37 -26.54 10.11
CA THR A 421 10.83 -26.32 9.99
C THR A 421 11.18 -25.10 9.14
N ASP A 422 12.40 -24.57 9.29
CA ASP A 422 12.89 -23.50 8.41
C ASP A 422 13.07 -23.95 6.96
N ALA A 423 13.49 -25.20 6.72
CA ALA A 423 13.56 -25.75 5.37
C ALA A 423 12.17 -25.76 4.68
N GLN A 424 11.12 -26.10 5.44
CA GLN A 424 9.74 -26.02 4.92
C GLN A 424 9.33 -24.58 4.66
N ARG A 425 9.66 -23.64 5.55
CA ARG A 425 9.42 -22.21 5.34
C ARG A 425 9.98 -21.75 4.00
N ASP A 426 11.23 -22.10 3.73
CA ASP A 426 11.95 -21.68 2.53
C ASP A 426 11.36 -22.35 1.26
N ALA A 427 10.95 -23.62 1.36
CA ALA A 427 10.24 -24.33 0.29
C ALA A 427 8.87 -23.69 -0.04
N VAL A 428 8.04 -23.39 0.99
CA VAL A 428 6.75 -22.72 0.80
C VAL A 428 6.96 -21.31 0.21
N LEU A 429 7.99 -20.59 0.67
CA LEU A 429 8.34 -19.27 0.15
C LEU A 429 8.77 -19.33 -1.32
N ALA A 430 9.52 -20.36 -1.72
CA ALA A 430 9.88 -20.57 -3.12
C ALA A 430 8.65 -20.83 -4.01
N MET A 431 7.63 -21.53 -3.50
CA MET A 431 6.38 -21.77 -4.24
C MET A 431 5.54 -20.51 -4.41
N VAL A 432 5.43 -19.68 -3.36
CA VAL A 432 4.66 -18.43 -3.38
C VAL A 432 5.44 -17.33 -2.67
N PRO A 433 6.38 -16.65 -3.36
CA PRO A 433 7.24 -15.62 -2.75
C PRO A 433 6.46 -14.49 -2.07
N GLY A 434 5.28 -14.18 -2.60
CA GLY A 434 4.38 -13.16 -2.05
C GLY A 434 3.67 -13.52 -0.75
N ALA A 435 3.77 -14.77 -0.30
CA ALA A 435 3.16 -15.22 0.96
C ALA A 435 4.10 -15.04 2.18
N SER A 436 5.30 -14.47 2.01
CA SER A 436 6.31 -14.31 3.07
C SER A 436 5.75 -13.82 4.41
N ARG A 437 4.87 -12.80 4.39
CA ARG A 437 4.30 -12.19 5.61
C ARG A 437 3.37 -13.10 6.40
N LYS A 438 2.85 -14.16 5.80
CA LYS A 438 1.91 -15.09 6.44
C LYS A 438 2.50 -16.47 6.68
N ILE A 439 3.72 -16.75 6.22
CA ILE A 439 4.42 -18.01 6.49
C ILE A 439 5.19 -17.83 7.79
N VAL A 440 4.89 -18.68 8.77
CA VAL A 440 5.48 -18.60 10.09
C VAL A 440 5.80 -20.01 10.57
N ARG A 441 6.94 -20.21 11.26
CA ARG A 441 7.15 -21.47 11.97
C ARG A 441 6.11 -21.63 13.07
N LEU A 442 5.58 -22.84 13.26
CA LEU A 442 4.60 -23.11 14.31
C LEU A 442 5.20 -22.77 15.68
N ASP A 443 6.37 -23.33 15.98
CA ASP A 443 7.17 -23.01 17.15
C ASP A 443 8.21 -21.92 16.81
N ALA A 444 8.24 -20.86 17.62
CA ALA A 444 9.19 -19.77 17.45
C ALA A 444 10.60 -20.14 17.94
N THR A 445 10.70 -21.10 18.86
CA THR A 445 11.96 -21.47 19.53
C THR A 445 12.84 -22.38 18.68
N GLY A 446 12.26 -23.13 17.75
CA GLY A 446 13.00 -24.06 16.91
C GLY A 446 12.09 -24.93 16.05
N ASP A 447 12.73 -25.87 15.35
CA ASP A 447 12.05 -26.80 14.47
C ASP A 447 11.30 -27.90 15.27
N ILE A 448 10.18 -28.37 14.73
CA ILE A 448 9.44 -29.51 15.28
C ILE A 448 9.92 -30.79 14.58
N PRO A 449 10.53 -31.73 15.32
CA PRO A 449 11.14 -32.92 14.74
C PRO A 449 10.08 -33.82 14.09
N ASP A 450 10.48 -34.56 13.06
CA ASP A 450 9.58 -35.50 12.37
C ASP A 450 9.56 -36.86 13.09
N PRO A 451 8.40 -37.31 13.64
CA PRO A 451 8.34 -38.59 14.35
C PRO A 451 8.16 -39.79 13.39
N HIS A 452 8.29 -39.61 12.08
CA HIS A 452 8.08 -40.70 11.12
C HIS A 452 9.01 -41.89 11.44
N ASP A 453 8.43 -43.10 11.46
CA ASP A 453 9.09 -44.36 11.83
C ASP A 453 9.76 -44.38 13.22
N GLN A 454 9.36 -43.49 14.13
CA GLN A 454 9.80 -43.47 15.53
C GLN A 454 8.83 -44.19 16.47
N THR A 455 9.20 -44.28 17.75
CA THR A 455 8.40 -44.87 18.83
C THR A 455 7.12 -44.07 19.12
N GLU A 456 6.13 -44.71 19.74
CA GLU A 456 4.89 -44.03 20.16
C GLU A 456 5.16 -42.86 21.11
N SER A 457 6.13 -42.98 22.02
CA SER A 457 6.55 -41.89 22.91
C SER A 457 7.02 -40.67 22.13
N ALA A 458 7.75 -40.84 21.03
CA ALA A 458 8.20 -39.73 20.20
C ALA A 458 7.03 -39.02 19.50
N TYR A 459 5.96 -39.74 19.15
CA TYR A 459 4.73 -39.13 18.64
C TYR A 459 4.02 -38.30 19.71
N LEU A 460 3.96 -38.80 20.95
CA LEU A 460 3.36 -38.08 22.07
C LEU A 460 4.14 -36.80 22.39
N ASP A 461 5.47 -36.88 22.53
CA ASP A 461 6.33 -35.72 22.78
C ASP A 461 6.16 -34.63 21.70
N VAL A 462 6.08 -35.05 20.43
CA VAL A 462 5.82 -34.13 19.31
C VAL A 462 4.41 -33.54 19.38
N ALA A 463 3.41 -34.34 19.75
CA ALA A 463 2.03 -33.88 19.88
C ALA A 463 1.89 -32.85 21.01
N GLU A 464 2.57 -33.04 22.15
CA GLU A 464 2.63 -32.09 23.26
C GLU A 464 3.31 -30.79 22.83
N LYS A 465 4.48 -30.87 22.19
CA LYS A 465 5.17 -29.69 21.65
C LYS A 465 4.30 -28.91 20.66
N ILE A 466 3.58 -29.62 19.78
CA ILE A 466 2.62 -29.01 18.86
C ILE A 466 1.47 -28.35 19.63
N LYS A 467 0.93 -29.02 20.65
CA LYS A 467 -0.17 -28.49 21.48
C LYS A 467 0.20 -27.17 22.13
N GLU A 468 1.38 -27.10 22.74
CA GLU A 468 1.88 -25.85 23.31
C GLU A 468 2.12 -24.77 22.26
N ALA A 469 2.77 -25.11 21.15
CA ALA A 469 3.05 -24.14 20.09
C ALA A 469 1.75 -23.58 19.47
N VAL A 470 0.77 -24.45 19.23
CA VAL A 470 -0.57 -24.06 18.78
C VAL A 470 -1.23 -23.16 19.82
N HIS A 471 -1.17 -23.50 21.10
CA HIS A 471 -1.72 -22.66 22.17
C HIS A 471 -1.10 -21.26 22.18
N ARG A 472 0.23 -21.16 22.14
CA ARG A 472 0.98 -19.88 22.06
C ARG A 472 0.64 -19.05 20.81
N ARG A 473 0.25 -19.70 19.71
CA ARG A 473 -0.13 -19.02 18.46
C ARG A 473 -1.57 -18.53 18.42
N LEU A 474 -2.47 -19.23 19.11
CA LEU A 474 -3.91 -19.04 18.97
C LEU A 474 -4.55 -18.30 20.15
N VAL A 475 -3.92 -18.29 21.30
CA VAL A 475 -4.33 -17.50 22.46
C VAL A 475 -3.45 -16.24 22.48
N PRO A 476 -4.04 -15.03 22.35
CA PRO A 476 -3.28 -13.80 22.57
C PRO A 476 -2.74 -13.80 24.00
N ALA A 477 -1.48 -13.42 24.17
CA ALA A 477 -0.91 -13.13 25.49
C ALA A 477 -1.61 -11.94 26.15
#